data_AF-A0A435JBN3-F1
#
_entry.id   AF-A0A435JBN3-F1
#
_cell.length_a   1.000
_cell.length_b   1.000
_cell.length_c   1.000
_cell.angle_alpha   90.00
_cell.angle_beta   90.00
_cell.angle_gamma   90.00
#
_symmetry.space_group_name_H-M   'P 1'
#
loop_
_entity.id
_entity.type
_entity.pdbx_description
1 polymer ?
#
loop_
_entity_poly.entity_id
_entity_poly.type
_entity_poly.pdbx_seq_one_letter_code
_entity_poly.pdbx_strand_id
1 'polypeptide(L)' 'MADRLRIVHCFRSPVGGIFRHVRDLTEAQVAAGHSVGIVCDSTTGGAFEEHLFEQMKNMLALGIHRTPMQR' A
#
# COMPACT_ATOMS: atom_id res chain seq x y z
N MET A 1 -21.76 -4.88 13.36
CA MET A 1 -20.80 -5.09 12.26
C MET A 1 -20.27 -3.72 11.87
N ALA A 2 -18.96 -3.50 11.89
CA ALA A 2 -18.40 -2.28 11.32
C ALA A 2 -18.63 -2.31 9.81
N ASP A 3 -19.07 -1.20 9.23
CA ASP A 3 -19.31 -1.09 7.80
C ASP A 3 -18.01 -1.30 7.02
N ARG A 4 -18.10 -1.82 5.80
CA ARG A 4 -16.93 -2.00 4.93
C ARG A 4 -16.38 -0.63 4.52
N LEU A 5 -15.23 -0.26 5.10
CA LEU A 5 -14.53 0.99 4.76
C LEU A 5 -13.72 0.88 3.47
N ARG A 6 -13.48 2.04 2.85
CA ARG A 6 -12.54 2.25 1.75
C ARG A 6 -11.35 3.06 2.28
N ILE A 7 -10.17 2.46 2.33
CA ILE A 7 -8.99 3.01 3.00
C ILE A 7 -7.88 3.20 1.97
N VAL A 8 -7.27 4.38 1.94
CA VAL A 8 -6.13 4.69 1.06
C VAL A 8 -4.93 5.08 1.91
N HIS A 9 -3.85 4.32 1.81
CA HIS A 9 -2.57 4.68 2.41
C HIS A 9 -1.80 5.56 1.43
N CYS A 10 -1.56 6.82 1.79
CA CYS A 10 -0.76 7.75 1.01
C CYS A 10 0.55 8.06 1.73
N PHE A 11 1.69 7.70 1.13
CA PHE A 11 3.00 7.92 1.76
C PHE A 11 4.12 8.03 0.71
N ARG A 12 5.12 8.87 0.99
CA ARG A 12 6.17 9.17 0.02
C ARG A 12 7.27 8.11 -0.06
N SER A 13 7.56 7.38 1.00
CA SER A 13 8.72 6.48 1.03
C SER A 13 8.26 5.02 0.88
N PRO A 14 8.18 4.45 -0.33
CA PRO A 14 7.85 3.05 -0.57
C PRO A 14 8.97 2.08 -0.15
N VAL A 15 9.88 2.49 0.74
CA VAL A 15 11.05 1.72 1.19
C VAL A 15 11.14 1.67 2.72
N GLY A 16 11.86 0.67 3.24
CA GLY A 16 12.25 0.61 4.64
C GLY A 16 11.08 0.42 5.62
N GLY A 17 11.25 0.95 6.84
CA GLY A 17 10.34 0.69 7.96
C GLY A 17 8.90 1.15 7.76
N ILE A 18 8.70 2.30 7.09
CA ILE A 18 7.34 2.78 6.80
C ILE A 18 6.61 1.87 5.81
N PHE A 19 7.30 1.35 4.79
CA PHE A 19 6.69 0.45 3.83
C PHE A 19 6.34 -0.90 4.46
N ARG A 20 7.22 -1.44 5.31
CA ARG A 20 6.91 -2.63 6.11
C ARG A 20 5.65 -2.44 6.95
N HIS A 21 5.57 -1.32 7.66
CA HIS A 21 4.41 -1.02 8.50
C HIS A 21 3.11 -0.90 7.69
N VAL A 22 3.12 -0.17 6.57
CA VAL A 22 1.94 -0.02 5.72
C VAL A 22 1.49 -1.37 5.16
N ARG A 23 2.43 -2.24 4.76
CA ARG A 23 2.08 -3.57 4.28
C ARG A 23 1.37 -4.40 5.35
N ASP A 24 1.94 -4.48 6.55
CA ASP A 24 1.38 -5.26 7.65
C ASP A 24 -0.01 -4.72 8.06
N LEU A 25 -0.17 -3.39 8.10
CA LEU A 25 -1.46 -2.75 8.39
C LEU A 25 -2.49 -3.02 7.29
N THR A 26 -2.07 -2.96 6.03
CA THR A 26 -2.93 -3.22 4.88
C THR A 26 -3.42 -4.66 4.86
N GLU A 27 -2.55 -5.63 5.17
CA GLU A 27 -2.92 -7.04 5.31
C GLU A 27 -4.00 -7.23 6.38
N ALA A 28 -3.83 -6.61 7.56
CA ALA A 28 -4.82 -6.67 8.63
C ALA A 28 -6.16 -6.02 8.25
N GLN A 29 -6.13 -4.89 7.55
CA GLN A 29 -7.34 -4.18 7.11
C GLN A 29 -8.11 -4.97 6.04
N VAL A 30 -7.41 -5.60 5.09
CA VAL A 30 -8.02 -6.50 4.11
C VAL A 30 -8.62 -7.72 4.81
N ALA A 31 -7.92 -8.32 5.77
CA ALA A 31 -8.43 -9.44 6.57
C ALA A 31 -9.66 -9.06 7.40
N ALA A 32 -9.76 -7.80 7.85
CA ALA A 32 -10.94 -7.25 8.51
C ALA A 32 -12.12 -6.96 7.56
N GLY A 33 -11.97 -7.20 6.25
CA GLY A 33 -13.02 -7.03 5.24
C GLY A 33 -13.09 -5.64 4.61
N HIS A 34 -12.09 -4.78 4.82
CA HIS A 34 -12.04 -3.44 4.23
C HIS A 34 -11.46 -3.45 2.81
N SER A 35 -11.87 -2.49 1.99
CA SER A 35 -11.24 -2.23 0.69
C SER A 35 -10.05 -1.31 0.89
N VAL A 36 -8.85 -1.76 0.55
CA VAL A 36 -7.61 -0.99 0.75
C VAL A 36 -6.91 -0.71 -0.58
N GLY A 37 -6.24 0.44 -0.67
CA GLY A 37 -5.34 0.80 -1.75
C GLY A 37 -4.15 1.60 -1.26
N ILE A 38 -3.13 1.72 -2.12
CA ILE A 38 -1.88 2.42 -1.82
C ILE A 38 -1.62 3.48 -2.88
N VAL A 39 -1.23 4.67 -2.44
CA VAL A 39 -0.64 5.71 -3.28
C VAL A 39 0.73 6.06 -2.73
N CYS A 40 1.79 5.91 -3.52
CA CYS A 40 3.14 6.21 -3.07
C CYS A 40 4.03 6.80 -4.15
N ASP A 41 5.23 7.22 -3.76
CA ASP A 41 6.19 7.81 -4.68
C ASP A 41 6.67 6.79 -5.74
N SER A 42 6.81 7.26 -6.99
CA SER A 42 7.36 6.44 -8.08
C SER A 42 8.87 6.63 -8.27
N THR A 43 9.50 7.61 -7.61
CA THR A 43 10.92 7.96 -7.82
C THR A 43 11.88 7.25 -6.87
N THR A 44 11.35 6.55 -5.88
CA THR A 44 12.11 5.82 -4.85
C THR A 44 11.72 4.35 -4.81
N GLY A 45 12.60 3.48 -4.29
CA GLY A 45 12.43 2.03 -4.30
C GLY A 45 13.21 1.32 -5.40
N GLY A 46 13.49 0.03 -5.20
CA GLY A 46 14.21 -0.82 -6.14
C GLY A 46 13.45 -2.10 -6.49
N ALA A 47 14.15 -3.07 -7.08
CA ALA A 47 13.57 -4.35 -7.48
C ALA A 47 12.94 -5.13 -6.32
N PHE A 48 13.47 -4.97 -5.11
CA PHE A 48 12.95 -5.61 -3.91
C PHE A 48 11.56 -5.08 -3.53
N GLU A 49 11.39 -3.77 -3.46
CA GLU A 49 10.10 -3.16 -3.17
C GLU A 49 9.07 -3.43 -4.26
N GLU A 50 9.49 -3.45 -5.53
CA GLU A 50 8.61 -3.77 -6.65
C GLU A 50 8.07 -5.21 -6.53
N HIS A 51 8.91 -6.17 -6.14
CA HIS A 51 8.47 -7.55 -5.89
C HIS A 51 7.42 -7.61 -4.77
N LEU A 52 7.62 -6.83 -3.70
CA LEU A 52 6.66 -6.74 -2.60
C LEU A 52 5.33 -6.11 -3.02
N PHE A 53 5.37 -5.08 -3.88
CA PHE A 53 4.15 -4.49 -4.44
C PHE A 53 3.38 -5.49 -5.32
N GLU A 54 4.08 -6.26 -6.15
CA GLU A 54 3.45 -7.27 -7.00
C GLU A 54 2.75 -8.38 -6.17
N GLN A 55 3.34 -8.77 -5.03
CA GLN A 55 2.70 -9.71 -4.10
C GLN A 55 1.39 -9.16 -3.51
N MET A 56 1.31 -7.84 -3.29
CA MET A 56 0.14 -7.18 -2.71
C MET A 56 -0.95 -6.84 -3.74
N LYS A 57 -0.60 -6.74 -5.03
CA LYS A 57 -1.47 -6.19 -6.08
C LYS A 57 -2.86 -6.83 -6.14
N ASN A 58 -2.94 -8.15 -5.96
CA ASN A 58 -4.19 -8.91 -6.05
C ASN A 58 -5.10 -8.77 -4.82
N MET A 59 -4.54 -8.44 -3.65
CA MET A 59 -5.34 -8.29 -2.42
C MET A 59 -5.88 -6.87 -2.22
N LEU A 60 -5.30 -5.88 -2.90
CA LEU A 60 -5.71 -4.48 -2.79
C LEU A 60 -6.84 -4.15 -3.75
N ALA A 61 -8.07 -4.23 -3.26
CA ALA A 61 -9.27 -3.96 -4.05
C ALA A 61 -9.32 -2.55 -4.67
N LEU A 62 -8.60 -1.57 -4.10
CA LEU A 62 -8.48 -0.21 -4.66
C LEU A 62 -7.20 0.00 -5.48
N GLY A 63 -6.34 -1.01 -5.57
CA GLY A 63 -5.11 -0.99 -6.36
C GLY A 63 -3.91 -0.30 -5.68
N ILE A 64 -2.82 -0.26 -6.44
CA ILE A 64 -1.56 0.40 -6.08
C ILE A 64 -1.25 1.42 -7.16
N HIS A 65 -1.08 2.67 -6.76
CA HIS A 65 -0.76 3.78 -7.65
C HIS A 65 0.56 4.41 -7.23
N ARG A 66 1.49 4.51 -8.18
CA ARG A 66 2.79 5.15 -7.96
C ARG A 66 2.87 6.42 -8.81
N THR A 67 3.17 7.55 -8.18
CA THR A 67 3.29 8.86 -8.83
C THR A 67 4.44 9.64 -8.22
N PRO A 68 5.15 10.53 -8.95
CA PRO A 68 6.17 11.38 -8.33
C PRO A 68 5.58 12.24 -7.21
N MET A 69 6.23 12.26 -6.05
CA MET A 69 5.80 13.05 -4.88
C MET A 69 6.93 13.94 -4.35
N GLN A 70 6.69 15.24 -4.26
CA GLN A 70 7.65 16.21 -3.70
C GLN A 70 7.54 16.31 -2.17
N ARG A 71 8.52 16.92 -1.50
CA ARG A 71 8.48 17.14 -0.04
C ARG A 71 7.63 18.33 0.33
#